data_AF-A0A4R2QUQ4-F1
#
_entry.id   AF-A0A4R2QUQ4-F1
#
_cell.length_a   1.000
_cell.length_b   1.000
_cell.length_c   1.000
_cell.angle_alpha   90.00
_cell.angle_beta   90.00
_cell.angle_gamma   90.00
#
_symmetry.space_group_name_H-M   'P 1'
#
loop_
_entity.id
_entity.type
_entity.pdbx_description
1 polymer ?
#
loop_
_entity_poly.entity_id
_entity_poly.type
_entity_poly.pdbx_seq_one_letter_code
_entity_poly.pdbx_strand_id
1 'polypeptide(L)'
;MTEQILGMLQDGVSIVLQLAVLAGLLLLRNLKQRMQNYYDAQTTLQNRQLLAQLGREAFSYAETVYTMEDGPAKMNEAIKYLMDKCGTCGMQDVPMKDMRAVIESAWLEDRRGAAAPASASLMSAAPGSAPEPARLITGEER
;
A
#
# COMPACT_ATOMS: atom_id res chain seq x y z
N MET A 1 24.72 41.37 -50.74
CA MET A 1 24.80 39.91 -50.46
C MET A 1 24.95 39.61 -48.97
N THR A 2 25.65 40.44 -48.19
CA THR A 2 25.83 40.28 -46.73
C THR A 2 24.55 40.41 -45.91
N GLU A 3 23.61 41.30 -46.30
CA GLU A 3 22.34 41.49 -45.56
C GLU A 3 21.38 40.30 -45.67
N GLN A 4 21.38 39.57 -46.78
CA GLN A 4 20.60 38.32 -46.91
C GLN A 4 21.12 37.20 -46.00
N ILE A 5 22.44 37.10 -45.85
CA ILE A 5 23.07 36.09 -44.99
C ILE A 5 22.73 36.37 -43.52
N LEU A 6 22.70 37.65 -43.12
CA LEU A 6 22.36 38.05 -41.75
C LEU A 6 20.90 37.73 -41.41
N GLY A 7 19.96 37.97 -42.34
CA GLY A 7 18.56 37.61 -42.18
C GLY A 7 18.32 36.10 -42.06
N MET A 8 18.99 35.30 -42.89
CA MET A 8 18.91 33.83 -42.82
C MET A 8 19.50 33.27 -41.51
N LEU A 9 20.56 33.89 -41.00
CA LEU A 9 21.14 33.51 -39.71
C LEU A 9 20.18 33.81 -38.55
N GLN A 10 19.51 34.95 -38.60
CA GLN A 10 18.54 35.36 -37.56
C GLN A 10 17.29 34.48 -37.56
N ASP A 11 16.79 34.09 -38.73
CA ASP A 11 15.69 33.12 -38.86
C ASP A 11 16.09 31.72 -38.40
N GLY A 12 17.33 31.29 -38.68
CA GLY A 12 17.85 30.03 -38.16
C GLY A 12 17.89 30.00 -36.63
N VAL A 13 18.33 31.10 -36.00
CA VAL A 13 18.39 31.23 -34.54
C VAL A 13 17.00 31.23 -33.91
N SER A 14 16.02 31.91 -34.52
CA SER A 14 14.66 31.98 -33.98
C SER A 14 13.96 30.61 -34.04
N ILE A 15 14.17 29.83 -35.10
CA ILE A 15 13.65 28.46 -35.23
C ILE A 15 14.26 27.53 -34.16
N VAL A 16 15.58 27.62 -33.95
CA VAL A 16 16.25 26.81 -32.91
C VAL A 16 15.75 27.20 -31.51
N LEU A 17 15.55 28.48 -31.26
CA LEU A 17 15.01 28.96 -29.99
C LEU A 17 13.58 28.48 -29.77
N GLN A 18 12.73 28.54 -30.79
CA GLN A 18 11.36 28.00 -30.72
C GLN A 18 11.37 26.49 -30.45
N LEU A 19 12.19 25.72 -31.16
CA LEU A 19 12.36 24.29 -30.90
C LEU A 19 12.81 24.00 -29.48
N ALA A 20 13.75 24.78 -28.94
CA ALA A 20 14.21 24.64 -27.56
C ALA A 20 13.09 24.92 -26.54
N VAL A 21 12.27 25.95 -26.78
CA VAL A 21 11.12 26.28 -25.92
C VAL A 21 10.06 25.17 -25.98
N LEU A 22 9.73 24.66 -27.17
CA LEU A 22 8.79 23.54 -27.32
C LEU A 22 9.31 22.26 -26.65
N ALA A 23 10.59 21.93 -26.83
CA ALA A 23 11.22 20.78 -26.20
C ALA A 23 11.20 20.91 -24.67
N GLY A 24 11.50 22.09 -24.14
CA GLY A 24 11.39 22.39 -22.70
C GLY A 24 9.97 22.19 -22.19
N LEU A 25 8.97 22.72 -22.89
CA LEU A 25 7.56 22.59 -22.51
C LEU A 25 7.08 21.14 -22.51
N LEU A 26 7.49 20.35 -23.50
CA LEU A 26 7.21 18.91 -23.58
C LEU A 26 7.86 18.13 -22.43
N LEU A 27 9.11 18.47 -22.08
CA LEU A 27 9.79 17.87 -20.94
C LEU A 27 9.07 18.16 -19.62
N LEU A 28 8.69 19.42 -19.39
CA LEU A 28 7.96 19.83 -18.20
C LEU A 28 6.59 19.13 -18.10
N ARG A 29 5.87 19.00 -19.22
CA ARG A 29 4.61 18.24 -19.25
C ARG A 29 4.80 16.78 -18.88
N ASN A 30 5.80 16.11 -19.46
CA ASN A 30 6.11 14.72 -19.15
C ASN A 30 6.52 14.53 -17.69
N LEU A 31 7.35 15.45 -17.17
CA LEU A 31 7.78 15.40 -15.77
C LEU A 31 6.60 15.62 -14.81
N LYS A 32 5.71 16.57 -15.12
CA LYS A 32 4.49 16.80 -14.34
C LYS A 32 3.60 15.56 -14.33
N GLN A 33 3.37 14.92 -15.47
CA GLN A 33 2.59 13.68 -15.54
C GLN A 33 3.23 12.53 -14.76
N ARG A 34 4.55 12.34 -14.87
CA ARG A 34 5.26 11.32 -14.09
C ARG A 34 5.18 11.56 -12.60
N MET A 35 5.36 12.81 -12.16
CA MET A 35 5.22 13.18 -10.76
C MET A 35 3.79 12.94 -10.30
N GLN A 36 2.79 13.37 -11.07
CA GLN A 36 1.39 13.18 -10.70
C GLN A 36 1.02 11.70 -10.59
N ASN A 37 1.45 10.84 -11.52
CA ASN A 37 1.25 9.41 -11.43
C ASN A 37 2.02 8.76 -10.27
N TYR A 38 3.23 9.25 -9.96
CA TYR A 38 4.04 8.74 -8.84
C TYR A 38 3.41 9.10 -7.50
N TYR A 39 2.98 10.36 -7.34
CA TYR A 39 2.23 10.81 -6.16
C TYR A 39 0.91 10.06 -6.04
N ASP A 40 0.11 9.97 -7.09
CA ASP A 40 -1.18 9.28 -7.06
C ASP A 40 -1.05 7.79 -6.69
N ALA A 41 -0.06 7.10 -7.26
CA ALA A 41 0.21 5.70 -6.93
C ALA A 41 0.69 5.51 -5.48
N GLN A 42 1.56 6.40 -4.98
CA GLN A 42 2.12 6.29 -3.64
C GLN A 42 1.11 6.70 -2.56
N THR A 43 0.31 7.73 -2.83
CA THR A 43 -0.84 8.12 -2.00
C THR A 43 -1.93 7.04 -2.02
N THR A 44 -2.16 6.34 -3.13
CA THR A 44 -3.08 5.19 -3.17
C THR A 44 -2.61 4.03 -2.27
N LEU A 45 -1.32 3.72 -2.27
CA LEU A 45 -0.77 2.68 -1.38
C LEU A 45 -0.88 3.07 0.09
N GLN A 46 -0.53 4.31 0.42
CA GLN A 46 -0.68 4.84 1.79
C GLN A 46 -2.15 4.90 2.22
N ASN A 47 -3.04 5.35 1.35
CA ASN A 47 -4.49 5.38 1.62
C ASN A 47 -5.02 3.97 1.85
N ARG A 48 -4.56 2.96 1.09
CA ARG A 48 -4.98 1.57 1.29
C ARG A 48 -4.49 1.00 2.61
N GLN A 49 -3.25 1.29 3.01
CA GLN A 49 -2.70 0.87 4.29
C GLN A 49 -3.42 1.55 5.46
N LEU A 50 -3.64 2.86 5.36
CA LEU A 50 -4.34 3.64 6.38
C LEU A 50 -5.79 3.16 6.48
N LEU A 51 -6.49 2.95 5.37
CA LEU A 51 -7.84 2.40 5.36
C LEU A 51 -7.89 1.02 6.04
N ALA A 52 -6.91 0.14 5.76
CA ALA A 52 -6.79 -1.15 6.42
C ALA A 52 -6.61 -1.03 7.95
N GLN A 53 -5.78 -0.09 8.38
CA GLN A 53 -5.53 0.18 9.80
C GLN A 53 -6.77 0.73 10.49
N LEU A 54 -7.46 1.68 9.85
CA LEU A 54 -8.68 2.31 10.32
C LEU A 54 -9.84 1.31 10.39
N GLY A 55 -9.91 0.36 9.46
CA GLY A 55 -10.91 -0.71 9.48
C GLY A 55 -10.67 -1.74 10.60
N ARG A 56 -9.41 -2.03 10.96
CA ARG A 56 -9.10 -2.82 12.17
C ARG A 56 -9.50 -2.10 13.44
N GLU A 57 -9.23 -0.79 13.51
CA GLU A 57 -9.66 0.05 14.64
C GLU A 57 -11.19 0.06 14.76
N ALA A 58 -11.89 0.26 13.64
CA ALA A 58 -13.35 0.26 13.59
C ALA A 58 -13.95 -1.10 13.99
N PHE A 59 -13.33 -2.21 13.56
CA PHE A 59 -13.73 -3.56 13.96
C PHE A 59 -13.57 -3.76 15.48
N SER A 60 -12.40 -3.43 16.03
CA SER A 60 -12.13 -3.55 17.47
C SER A 60 -13.04 -2.63 18.31
N TYR A 61 -13.29 -1.42 17.83
CA TYR A 61 -14.24 -0.49 18.45
C TYR A 61 -15.66 -1.09 18.49
N ALA A 62 -16.12 -1.66 17.38
CA ALA A 62 -17.45 -2.28 17.33
C ALA A 62 -17.57 -3.53 18.21
N GLU A 63 -16.51 -4.34 18.32
CA GLU A 63 -16.50 -5.53 19.17
C GLU A 63 -16.55 -5.18 20.67
N THR A 64 -15.84 -4.11 21.06
CA THR A 64 -15.75 -3.64 22.44
C THR A 64 -16.96 -2.83 22.90
N VAL A 65 -17.50 -1.96 22.04
CA VAL A 65 -18.63 -1.08 22.39
C VAL A 65 -19.97 -1.77 22.21
N TYR A 66 -20.13 -2.58 21.16
CA TYR A 66 -21.39 -3.21 20.79
C TYR A 66 -21.38 -4.72 21.05
N THR A 67 -20.81 -5.17 22.17
CA THR A 67 -20.68 -6.60 22.49
C THR A 67 -22.01 -7.33 22.55
N MET A 68 -23.11 -6.64 22.91
CA MET A 68 -24.46 -7.22 23.05
C MET A 68 -25.34 -7.12 21.80
N GLU A 69 -24.89 -6.44 20.73
CA GLU A 69 -25.70 -6.30 19.51
C GLU A 69 -25.55 -7.49 18.56
N ASP A 70 -26.48 -7.61 17.61
CA ASP A 70 -26.44 -8.63 16.57
C ASP A 70 -25.31 -8.37 15.56
N GLY A 71 -24.72 -9.43 15.00
CA GLY A 71 -23.59 -9.34 14.06
C GLY A 71 -23.72 -8.30 12.94
N PRO A 72 -24.87 -8.19 12.23
CA PRO A 72 -25.06 -7.17 11.19
C PRO A 72 -25.19 -5.74 11.73
N ALA A 73 -25.69 -5.56 12.96
CA ALA A 73 -25.79 -4.25 13.59
C ALA A 73 -24.39 -3.72 13.98
N LYS A 74 -23.55 -4.58 14.58
CA LYS A 74 -22.14 -4.26 14.88
C LYS A 74 -21.35 -3.84 13.65
N MET A 75 -21.54 -4.57 12.54
CA MET A 75 -20.88 -4.25 11.27
C MET A 75 -21.31 -2.87 10.75
N ASN A 76 -22.59 -2.52 10.88
CA ASN A 76 -23.09 -1.22 10.42
C ASN A 76 -22.53 -0.07 11.26
N GLU A 77 -22.39 -0.26 12.58
CA GLU A 77 -21.75 0.73 13.45
C GLU A 77 -20.24 0.85 13.21
N ALA A 78 -19.54 -0.26 12.94
CA ALA A 78 -18.15 -0.23 12.50
C ALA A 78 -17.96 0.59 11.22
N ILE A 79 -18.87 0.44 10.25
CA ILE A 79 -18.85 1.21 9.00
C ILE A 79 -19.08 2.69 9.26
N LYS A 80 -20.02 3.06 10.14
CA LYS A 80 -20.26 4.47 10.51
C LYS A 80 -19.03 5.11 11.17
N TYR A 81 -18.41 4.42 12.12
CA TYR A 81 -17.19 4.88 12.77
C TYR A 81 -16.04 5.05 11.77
N LEU A 82 -15.88 4.08 10.85
CA LEU A 82 -14.89 4.14 9.79
C LEU A 82 -15.13 5.32 8.85
N MET A 83 -16.39 5.59 8.50
CA MET A 83 -16.77 6.70 7.62
C MET A 83 -16.45 8.07 8.24
N ASP A 84 -16.71 8.25 9.54
CA ASP A 84 -16.36 9.46 10.28
C ASP A 84 -14.84 9.70 10.35
N LYS A 85 -14.08 8.63 10.65
CA LYS A 85 -12.62 8.66 10.65
C LYS A 85 -12.02 8.91 9.27
N CYS A 86 -12.58 8.29 8.22
CA CYS A 86 -12.18 8.55 6.83
C CYS A 86 -12.43 10.02 6.44
N GLY A 87 -13.56 10.59 6.85
CA GLY A 87 -13.86 12.02 6.65
C GLY A 87 -12.84 12.93 7.31
N THR A 88 -12.42 12.59 8.54
CA THR A 88 -11.39 13.33 9.29
C THR A 88 -9.99 13.19 8.67
N CYS A 89 -9.68 12.04 8.07
CA CYS A 89 -8.40 11.77 7.39
C CYS A 89 -8.36 12.28 5.93
N GLY A 90 -9.38 12.99 5.45
CA GLY A 90 -9.43 13.52 4.09
C GLY A 90 -9.75 12.47 3.00
N MET A 91 -10.22 11.28 3.39
CA MET A 91 -10.62 10.20 2.48
C MET A 91 -12.14 10.19 2.27
N GLN A 92 -12.66 11.24 1.63
CA GLN A 92 -14.12 11.44 1.47
C GLN A 92 -14.78 10.56 0.39
N ASP A 93 -14.01 9.99 -0.54
CA ASP A 93 -14.51 9.22 -1.70
C ASP A 93 -14.28 7.69 -1.60
N VAL A 94 -14.26 7.13 -0.38
CA VAL A 94 -14.16 5.67 -0.23
C VAL A 94 -15.55 5.05 -0.41
N PRO A 95 -15.74 4.10 -1.33
CA PRO A 95 -17.04 3.49 -1.53
C PRO A 95 -17.38 2.53 -0.37
N MET A 96 -18.66 2.50 0.02
CA MET A 96 -19.15 1.70 1.15
C MET A 96 -18.77 0.20 1.08
N LYS A 97 -18.71 -0.35 -0.14
CA LYS A 97 -18.28 -1.75 -0.38
C LYS A 97 -16.85 -2.01 0.08
N ASP A 98 -15.94 -1.03 -0.10
CA ASP A 98 -14.53 -1.18 0.23
C ASP A 98 -14.35 -1.01 1.73
N MET A 99 -15.10 -0.11 2.36
CA MET A 99 -15.17 0.00 3.83
C MET A 99 -15.58 -1.32 4.48
N ARG A 100 -16.67 -1.94 4.00
CA ARG A 100 -17.11 -3.25 4.49
C ARG A 100 -16.06 -4.33 4.24
N ALA A 101 -15.48 -4.39 3.04
CA ALA A 101 -14.45 -5.38 2.71
C ALA A 101 -13.22 -5.28 3.63
N VAL A 102 -12.83 -4.06 4.02
CA VAL A 102 -11.70 -3.84 4.92
C VAL A 102 -12.03 -4.28 6.36
N ILE A 103 -13.24 -4.01 6.85
CA ILE A 103 -13.68 -4.47 8.17
C ILE A 103 -13.80 -6.00 8.19
N GLU A 104 -14.35 -6.61 7.14
CA GLU A 104 -14.40 -8.07 6.99
C GLU A 104 -12.99 -8.68 6.90
N SER A 105 -12.06 -8.00 6.23
CA SER A 105 -10.65 -8.41 6.20
C SER A 105 -10.04 -8.36 7.60
N ALA A 106 -10.31 -7.30 8.38
CA ALA A 106 -9.85 -7.19 9.77
C ALA A 106 -10.41 -8.31 10.66
N TRP A 107 -11.70 -8.64 10.53
CA TRP A 107 -12.31 -9.77 11.22
C TRP A 107 -11.68 -11.12 10.82
N LEU A 108 -11.41 -11.32 9.52
CA LEU A 108 -10.73 -12.51 9.02
C LEU A 108 -9.28 -12.58 9.53
N GLU A 109 -8.58 -11.45 9.66
CA GLU A 109 -7.24 -11.37 10.22
C GLU A 109 -7.24 -11.70 11.71
N ASP A 110 -8.17 -11.16 12.49
CA ASP A 110 -8.33 -11.47 13.91
C ASP A 110 -8.61 -12.97 14.13
N ARG A 111 -9.56 -13.51 13.36
CA ARG A 111 -9.89 -14.94 13.39
C ARG A 111 -8.75 -15.84 12.91
N ARG A 112 -7.90 -15.37 11.98
CA ARG A 112 -6.68 -16.08 11.56
C ARG A 112 -5.54 -15.93 12.56
N GLY A 113 -5.42 -14.81 13.25
CA GLY A 113 -4.47 -14.58 14.34
C GLY A 113 -4.78 -15.46 15.54
N ALA A 114 -6.07 -15.67 15.84
CA ALA A 114 -6.53 -16.69 16.79
C ALA A 114 -6.20 -18.13 16.34
N ALA A 115 -5.87 -18.36 15.06
CA ALA A 115 -5.49 -19.65 14.48
C ALA A 115 -4.00 -19.76 14.09
N ALA A 116 -3.14 -18.76 14.35
CA ALA A 116 -1.74 -18.83 13.90
C ALA A 116 -0.75 -18.03 14.76
N PRO A 117 0.07 -18.76 15.54
CA PRO A 117 1.51 -18.51 15.54
C PRO A 117 2.24 -19.77 15.05
N ALA A 118 2.22 -20.05 13.74
CA ALA A 118 2.97 -21.19 13.18
C ALA A 118 3.80 -20.87 11.93
N SER A 119 3.66 -19.70 11.31
CA SER A 119 4.44 -19.35 10.10
C SER A 119 5.59 -18.36 10.35
N ALA A 120 5.73 -17.81 11.56
CA ALA A 120 6.86 -16.93 11.91
C ALA A 120 8.13 -17.67 12.38
N SER A 121 8.06 -18.99 12.66
CA SER A 121 9.21 -19.77 13.15
C SER A 121 9.94 -20.60 12.08
N LEU A 122 9.47 -20.62 10.83
CA LEU A 122 10.07 -21.47 9.77
C LEU A 122 11.10 -20.77 8.89
N MET A 123 11.41 -19.48 9.12
CA MET A 123 12.42 -18.73 8.36
C MET A 123 13.67 -18.36 9.19
N SER A 124 13.98 -19.13 10.25
CA SER A 124 15.22 -18.96 11.05
C SER A 124 15.81 -20.29 11.53
N ALA A 125 15.77 -21.33 10.70
CA ALA A 125 16.58 -22.54 10.89
C ALA A 125 17.43 -22.77 9.64
N ALA A 126 18.59 -22.12 9.62
CA ALA A 126 19.64 -22.36 8.63
C ALA A 126 20.09 -23.83 8.65
N PRO A 127 20.46 -24.44 7.50
CA PRO A 127 20.92 -25.82 7.44
C PRO A 127 22.38 -25.87 7.91
N GLY A 128 22.60 -26.24 9.16
CA GLY A 128 23.93 -26.34 9.75
C GLY A 128 24.05 -27.52 10.70
N SER A 129 24.90 -28.48 10.30
CA SER A 129 25.52 -29.53 11.12
C SER A 129 24.59 -30.54 11.81
N ALA A 130 24.43 -31.70 11.16
CA ALA A 130 24.07 -32.94 11.83
C ALA A 130 25.17 -33.34 12.85
N PRO A 131 24.82 -33.65 14.11
CA PRO A 131 25.67 -34.49 14.95
C PRO A 131 25.36 -35.97 14.66
N GLU A 132 26.39 -36.64 14.16
CA GLU A 132 26.57 -38.09 14.07
C GLU A 132 26.02 -38.83 15.31
N PRO A 133 25.12 -39.82 15.19
CA PRO A 133 24.66 -40.58 16.34
C PRO A 133 25.76 -41.53 16.81
N ALA A 134 26.32 -41.20 17.98
CA ALA A 134 27.20 -42.06 18.76
C ALA A 134 26.57 -43.45 18.93
N ARG A 135 27.29 -44.47 18.49
CA ARG A 135 27.01 -45.88 18.77
C ARG A 135 27.01 -46.11 20.28
N LEU A 136 25.84 -46.33 20.87
CA LEU A 136 25.71 -46.89 22.21
C LEU A 136 25.76 -48.41 22.13
N ILE A 137 26.88 -48.91 22.62
CA ILE A 137 27.16 -50.29 23.01
C ILE A 137 26.56 -50.49 24.40
N THR A 138 25.58 -51.39 24.52
CA THR A 138 25.12 -52.11 25.74
C THR A 138 23.94 -52.95 25.23
N GLY A 139 23.92 -54.29 25.25
CA GLY A 139 24.50 -55.22 26.21
C GLY A 139 23.38 -55.72 27.12
N GLU A 140 22.59 -56.70 26.69
CA GLU A 140 22.00 -57.70 27.59
C GLU A 140 21.47 -58.90 26.77
N GLU A 141 22.18 -60.02 26.89
CA GLU A 141 21.69 -61.34 26.50
C GLU A 141 20.80 -61.89 27.61
N ARG A 142 19.58 -62.31 27.28
CA ARG A 142 18.95 -63.52 27.85
C ARG A 142 17.74 -63.99 27.06
#